data_AF-A0A951PQM7-F1
#
_entry.id   AF-A0A951PQM7-F1
#
_cell.length_a   1.000
_cell.length_b   1.000
_cell.length_c   1.000
_cell.angle_alpha   90.00
_cell.angle_beta   90.00
_cell.angle_gamma   90.00
#
_symmetry.space_group_name_H-M   'P 1'
#
loop_
_entity.id
_entity.type
_entity.pdbx_description
1 polymer ?
#
loop_
_entity_poly.entity_id
_entity_poly.type
_entity_poly.pdbx_seq_one_letter_code
_entity_poly.pdbx_strand_id
1 'polypeptide(L)'
;MNEEQHTIITSNISLKTERKETEKSLMQKDRWYGEEDLGMRLNQHEGVKSIYFGNIRQNWLKDITKYYILYRRYQGKSFGTLREYIKAIQHFSRFLETQCVYYFTDITDEVLSSYLGNMHSLSEKTQKHRLSHIKIFFELGNSNNWFQISTYWFRGRLGDAKPKNNKINYIPNEVSSQIDIYLYLLAKPLQRMVLLLRALGLRGSELLQMRFDCLKQRMSGDWEIHFTNWKFKERHDVLPIVPELAEIIKEQQTYIRTHLGEDFEYLFCANTYESNGFKFFKAKSKVMLLQQFNIYLNQWAESCNICDESGKLWKFTSHQFRRTVATKMTNEGVRQYIIQRYLRHHSPDMMQHYAHILPSTFKKEIEGLHKRKKIVDVTGLEVSISNPEIENDIELRWLRSKMQPKALAMGFCARPQLLKPCPHANACMDCQHFRLDEDDLPTLTQHLERNQKLKEESERLGYIRQLKEIEQDEAKLINIIKSLENANG
;
A
#
# COMPACT_ATOMS: atom_id res chain seq x y z
N MET A 1 48.93 19.48 14.43
CA MET A 1 48.05 18.58 13.63
C MET A 1 46.79 18.08 14.34
N ASN A 2 46.75 17.84 15.67
CA ASN A 2 45.54 17.34 16.36
C ASN A 2 44.51 18.43 16.74
N GLU A 3 44.93 19.67 16.99
CA GLU A 3 44.01 20.78 17.31
C GLU A 3 43.52 21.51 16.06
N GLU A 4 44.30 21.56 14.98
CA GLU A 4 43.95 22.33 13.78
C GLU A 4 42.75 21.75 13.04
N GLN A 5 42.63 20.42 12.89
CA GLN A 5 41.46 19.84 12.22
C GLN A 5 40.19 19.93 13.07
N HIS A 6 40.30 19.75 14.39
CA HIS A 6 39.17 19.99 15.31
C HIS A 6 38.76 21.46 15.27
N THR A 7 39.73 22.38 15.25
CA THR A 7 39.51 23.83 15.14
C THR A 7 38.94 24.21 13.77
N ILE A 8 39.35 23.58 12.66
CA ILE A 8 38.81 23.79 11.30
C ILE A 8 37.37 23.27 11.19
N ILE A 9 37.06 22.11 11.78
CA ILE A 9 35.69 21.59 11.87
C ILE A 9 34.85 22.55 12.70
N THR A 10 35.34 23.01 13.86
CA THR A 10 34.62 23.92 14.76
C THR A 10 34.47 25.34 14.18
N SER A 11 35.44 25.80 13.37
CA SER A 11 35.43 27.12 12.73
C SER A 11 34.56 27.14 11.46
N ASN A 12 34.62 26.11 10.62
CA ASN A 12 33.73 25.98 9.46
C ASN A 12 32.26 25.78 9.89
N ILE A 13 32.04 25.14 11.05
CA ILE A 13 30.72 24.99 11.67
C ILE A 13 30.24 26.30 12.32
N SER A 14 31.13 27.08 12.93
CA SER A 14 30.81 28.40 13.51
C SER A 14 30.49 29.45 12.45
N LEU A 15 31.19 29.45 11.30
CA LEU A 15 31.05 30.48 10.26
C LEU A 15 29.74 30.43 9.48
N LYS A 16 29.02 29.29 9.48
CA LYS A 16 27.73 29.14 8.77
C LYS A 16 26.50 29.21 9.67
N THR A 17 26.69 29.37 10.97
CA THR A 17 25.58 29.28 11.91
C THR A 17 25.73 30.32 13.02
N GLU A 18 25.12 31.49 12.84
CA GLU A 18 24.73 32.35 13.97
C GLU A 18 23.72 31.55 14.84
N ARG A 19 24.24 30.66 15.68
CA ARG A 19 23.41 29.79 16.51
C ARG A 19 22.95 30.54 17.74
N LYS A 20 21.65 30.45 17.99
CA LYS A 20 21.07 30.79 19.29
C LYS A 20 21.84 30.05 20.39
N GLU A 21 22.10 30.76 21.49
CA GLU A 21 22.84 30.29 22.67
C GLU A 21 22.31 28.94 23.21
N THR A 22 21.01 28.70 23.02
CA THR A 22 20.32 27.44 23.32
C THR A 22 20.86 26.22 22.56
N GLU A 23 21.29 26.37 21.31
CA GLU A 23 21.88 25.25 20.56
C GLU A 23 23.28 24.90 21.05
N LYS A 24 24.07 25.90 21.47
CA LYS A 24 25.41 25.65 22.04
C LYS A 24 25.31 24.83 23.33
N SER A 25 24.33 25.16 24.19
CA SER A 25 24.02 24.38 25.39
C SER A 25 23.56 22.95 25.04
N LEU A 26 22.73 22.79 24.02
CA LEU A 26 22.23 21.48 23.59
C LEU A 26 23.35 20.55 23.10
N MET A 27 24.33 21.07 22.37
CA MET A 27 25.44 20.28 21.81
C MET A 27 26.34 19.66 22.90
N GLN A 28 26.38 20.22 24.09
CA GLN A 28 27.11 19.67 25.24
C GLN A 28 26.43 18.44 25.84
N LYS A 29 25.10 18.28 25.66
CA LYS A 29 24.36 17.13 26.18
C LYS A 29 24.59 15.89 25.31
N ASP A 30 24.68 14.72 25.95
CA ASP A 30 24.71 13.43 25.26
C ASP A 30 23.32 12.78 25.12
N ARG A 31 22.27 13.39 25.69
CA ARG A 31 20.88 12.97 25.54
C ARG A 31 20.01 14.17 25.18
N TRP A 32 19.23 14.03 24.12
CA TRP A 32 18.25 15.03 23.67
C TRP A 32 16.84 14.46 23.72
N TYR A 33 15.91 15.16 24.34
CA TYR A 33 14.49 14.84 24.41
C TYR A 33 13.76 15.50 23.23
N GLY A 34 12.93 14.72 22.52
CA GLY A 34 12.30 15.19 21.29
C GLY A 34 11.38 16.40 21.50
N GLU A 35 10.53 16.37 22.53
CA GLU A 35 9.60 17.48 22.85
C GLU A 35 10.35 18.66 23.50
N GLU A 36 11.09 18.40 24.57
CA GLU A 36 11.72 19.45 25.41
C GLU A 36 12.92 20.13 24.73
N ASP A 37 13.87 19.35 24.21
CA ASP A 37 15.10 19.91 23.64
C ASP A 37 14.95 20.26 22.15
N LEU A 38 14.19 19.45 21.40
CA LEU A 38 14.05 19.60 19.96
C LEU A 38 12.72 20.24 19.53
N GLY A 39 11.79 20.54 20.45
CA GLY A 39 10.48 21.12 20.10
C GLY A 39 9.70 20.31 19.07
N MET A 40 9.95 19.00 18.99
CA MET A 40 9.31 18.10 18.04
C MET A 40 8.07 17.46 18.66
N ARG A 41 6.99 17.39 17.90
CA ARG A 41 5.83 16.58 18.30
C ARG A 41 6.16 15.10 18.14
N LEU A 42 5.92 14.32 19.19
CA LEU A 42 6.18 12.90 19.21
C LEU A 42 4.90 12.09 19.16
N ASN A 43 4.99 10.94 18.50
CA ASN A 43 3.94 9.93 18.52
C ASN A 43 3.81 9.35 19.93
N GLN A 44 2.64 9.49 20.56
CA GLN A 44 2.43 9.03 21.95
C GLN A 44 2.46 7.50 22.09
N HIS A 45 2.28 6.77 20.99
CA HIS A 45 2.38 5.31 20.95
C HIS A 45 3.83 4.78 20.86
N GLU A 46 4.83 5.67 20.72
CA GLU A 46 6.25 5.30 20.71
C GLU A 46 6.83 5.35 22.13
N GLY A 47 7.48 4.27 22.56
CA GLY A 47 8.02 4.18 23.92
C GLY A 47 9.30 4.98 24.16
N VAL A 48 9.99 5.43 23.12
CA VAL A 48 11.28 6.12 23.25
C VAL A 48 11.17 7.55 22.75
N LYS A 49 11.29 8.50 23.68
CA LYS A 49 11.15 9.94 23.44
C LYS A 49 12.49 10.71 23.40
N SER A 50 13.62 10.00 23.49
CA SER A 50 14.95 10.61 23.49
C SER A 50 15.89 10.00 22.46
N ILE A 51 16.87 10.81 22.09
CA ILE A 51 18.05 10.50 21.29
C ILE A 51 19.24 10.46 22.24
N TYR A 52 20.10 9.45 22.13
CA TYR A 52 21.29 9.30 22.98
C TYR A 52 22.54 9.14 22.11
N PHE A 53 23.55 9.98 22.34
CA PHE A 53 24.81 10.02 21.57
C PHE A 53 25.96 9.28 22.26
N GLY A 54 25.85 8.94 23.55
CA GLY A 54 26.94 8.33 24.32
C GLY A 54 27.42 6.96 23.82
N ASN A 55 26.65 6.29 22.96
CA ASN A 55 27.06 5.05 22.29
C ASN A 55 27.94 5.25 21.05
N ILE A 56 28.23 6.50 20.66
CA ILE A 56 29.20 6.82 19.60
C ILE A 56 30.58 6.94 20.27
N ARG A 57 31.51 6.09 19.82
CA ARG A 57 32.82 5.85 20.42
C ARG A 57 33.83 6.93 20.09
N GLN A 58 33.84 7.39 18.84
CA GLN A 58 34.75 8.42 18.38
C GLN A 58 34.17 9.81 18.66
N ASN A 59 34.94 10.68 19.35
CA ASN A 59 34.48 12.04 19.69
C ASN A 59 34.20 12.89 18.44
N TRP A 60 35.10 12.85 17.44
CA TRP A 60 34.90 13.56 16.18
C TRP A 60 33.59 13.16 15.46
N LEU A 61 33.26 11.87 15.50
CA LEU A 61 32.03 11.36 14.89
C LEU A 61 30.82 11.78 15.70
N LYS A 62 30.92 11.76 17.03
CA LYS A 62 29.84 12.15 17.94
C LYS A 62 29.41 13.59 17.70
N ASP A 63 30.37 14.51 17.64
CA ASP A 63 30.09 15.94 17.47
C ASP A 63 29.43 16.21 16.12
N ILE A 64 30.00 15.69 15.03
CA ILE A 64 29.42 15.82 13.69
C ILE A 64 28.05 15.14 13.60
N THR A 65 27.82 14.04 14.32
CA THR A 65 26.51 13.39 14.37
C THR A 65 25.47 14.27 15.06
N LYS A 66 25.81 14.96 16.15
CA LYS A 66 24.92 15.94 16.79
C LYS A 66 24.53 17.04 15.80
N TYR A 67 25.50 17.59 15.07
CA TYR A 67 25.26 18.58 14.01
C TYR A 67 24.35 18.05 12.90
N TYR A 68 24.65 16.85 12.40
CA TYR A 68 23.86 16.19 11.38
C TYR A 68 22.40 16.01 11.81
N ILE A 69 22.14 15.60 13.06
CA ILE A 69 20.78 15.41 13.56
C ILE A 69 20.01 16.72 13.65
N LEU A 70 20.63 17.81 14.11
CA LEU A 70 20.02 19.15 14.06
C LEU A 70 19.71 19.58 12.63
N TYR A 71 20.66 19.40 11.71
CA TYR A 71 20.48 19.72 10.30
C TYR A 71 19.30 18.94 9.69
N ARG A 72 19.21 17.64 9.94
CA ARG A 72 18.11 16.79 9.46
C ARG A 72 16.77 17.15 10.10
N ARG A 73 16.76 17.58 11.36
CA ARG A 73 15.57 18.15 12.01
C ARG A 73 15.11 19.40 11.27
N TYR A 74 16.02 20.34 10.96
CA TYR A 74 15.68 21.56 10.22
C TYR A 74 15.15 21.27 8.81
N GLN A 75 15.59 20.18 8.17
CA GLN A 75 15.00 19.67 6.93
C GLN A 75 13.63 18.99 7.10
N GLY A 76 13.02 19.04 8.29
CA GLY A 76 11.69 18.51 8.58
C GLY A 76 11.62 16.98 8.66
N LYS A 77 12.72 16.29 8.97
CA LYS A 77 12.70 14.84 9.20
C LYS A 77 12.02 14.51 10.53
N SER A 78 11.23 13.43 10.54
CA SER A 78 10.51 12.99 11.74
C SER A 78 11.48 12.46 12.80
N PHE A 79 11.05 12.50 14.06
CA PHE A 79 11.86 12.03 15.18
C PHE A 79 12.26 10.55 15.04
N GLY A 80 11.34 9.70 14.58
CA GLY A 80 11.63 8.29 14.28
C GLY A 80 12.75 8.14 13.25
N THR A 81 12.73 8.94 12.18
CA THR A 81 13.81 8.93 11.17
C THR A 81 15.15 9.40 11.74
N LEU A 82 15.16 10.44 12.58
CA LEU A 82 16.39 10.90 13.25
C LEU A 82 17.00 9.77 14.11
N ARG A 83 16.16 9.05 14.87
CA ARG A 83 16.60 7.90 15.67
C ARG A 83 17.21 6.78 14.82
N GLU A 84 16.64 6.52 13.65
CA GLU A 84 17.21 5.52 12.73
C GLU A 84 18.55 5.95 12.12
N TYR A 85 18.79 7.25 11.95
CA TYR A 85 20.14 7.75 11.61
C TYR A 85 21.13 7.48 12.73
N ILE A 86 20.78 7.82 13.97
CA ILE A 86 21.64 7.60 15.12
C ILE A 86 21.96 6.12 15.32
N LYS A 87 20.96 5.23 15.19
CA LYS A 87 21.19 3.79 15.27
C LYS A 87 22.16 3.28 14.20
N ALA A 88 22.08 3.83 12.98
CA ALA A 88 23.01 3.47 11.90
C ALA A 88 24.43 3.95 12.23
N ILE A 89 24.57 5.19 12.68
CA ILE A 89 25.87 5.79 13.00
C ILE A 89 26.51 5.13 14.25
N GLN A 90 25.73 4.82 15.29
CA GLN A 90 26.24 4.09 16.47
C GLN A 90 26.78 2.70 16.10
N HIS A 91 26.10 2.00 15.18
CA HIS A 91 26.56 0.71 14.70
C HIS A 91 27.86 0.84 13.90
N PHE A 92 27.91 1.83 13.00
CA PHE A 92 29.12 2.13 12.23
C PHE A 92 30.28 2.55 13.14
N SER A 93 30.03 3.39 14.14
CA SER A 93 31.00 3.84 15.14
C SER A 93 31.65 2.69 15.92
N ARG A 94 30.85 1.70 16.34
CA ARG A 94 31.39 0.48 16.97
C ARG A 94 32.26 -0.32 16.01
N PHE A 95 31.87 -0.42 14.75
CA PHE A 95 32.71 -1.07 13.74
C PHE A 95 34.03 -0.32 13.52
N LEU A 96 34.00 1.02 13.40
CA LEU A 96 35.21 1.83 13.26
C LEU A 96 36.19 1.67 14.43
N GLU A 97 35.66 1.50 15.65
CA GLU A 97 36.48 1.20 16.84
C GLU A 97 37.22 -0.13 16.68
N THR A 98 36.56 -1.17 16.16
CA THR A 98 37.22 -2.48 15.91
C THR A 98 38.26 -2.47 14.79
N GLN A 99 38.19 -1.49 13.89
CA GLN A 99 39.13 -1.33 12.77
C GLN A 99 40.21 -0.29 13.06
N CYS A 100 40.26 0.26 14.28
CA CYS A 100 41.19 1.32 14.67
C CYS A 100 41.16 2.53 13.70
N VAL A 101 39.96 2.94 13.27
CA VAL A 101 39.76 4.12 12.43
C VAL A 101 39.58 5.35 13.31
N TYR A 102 40.47 6.33 13.15
CA TYR A 102 40.54 7.50 14.02
C TYR A 102 40.13 8.80 13.32
N TYR A 103 40.05 8.83 11.98
CA TYR A 103 39.64 10.01 11.21
C TYR A 103 38.75 9.64 10.01
N PHE A 104 38.05 10.63 9.45
CA PHE A 104 37.25 10.41 8.22
C PHE A 104 38.11 10.03 7.02
N THR A 105 39.35 10.52 6.97
CA THR A 105 40.32 10.22 5.89
C THR A 105 40.72 8.74 5.85
N ASP A 106 40.60 8.03 6.97
CA ASP A 106 40.97 6.63 7.07
C ASP A 106 39.84 5.70 6.59
N ILE A 107 38.66 6.25 6.27
CA ILE A 107 37.53 5.47 5.80
C ILE A 107 37.69 5.24 4.29
N THR A 108 38.33 4.13 3.95
CA THR A 108 38.55 3.69 2.56
C THR A 108 37.43 2.75 2.07
N ASP A 109 37.47 2.42 0.78
CA ASP A 109 36.57 1.44 0.16
C ASP A 109 36.74 0.04 0.79
N GLU A 110 37.93 -0.31 1.27
CA GLU A 110 38.19 -1.55 2.03
C GLU A 110 37.48 -1.52 3.38
N VAL A 111 37.53 -0.41 4.12
CA VAL A 111 36.83 -0.24 5.40
C VAL A 111 35.32 -0.39 5.21
N LEU A 112 34.75 0.20 4.16
CA LEU A 112 33.32 0.08 3.84
C LEU A 112 32.93 -1.34 3.41
N SER A 113 33.82 -2.04 2.71
CA SER A 113 33.61 -3.45 2.35
C SER A 113 33.64 -4.36 3.57
N SER A 114 34.58 -4.14 4.49
CA SER A 114 34.62 -4.82 5.79
C SER A 114 33.40 -4.50 6.65
N TYR A 115 32.88 -3.26 6.59
CA TYR A 115 31.65 -2.89 7.30
C TYR A 115 30.43 -3.65 6.78
N LEU A 116 30.32 -3.81 5.45
CA LEU A 116 29.27 -4.64 4.85
C LEU A 116 29.37 -6.09 5.34
N GLY A 117 30.59 -6.65 5.37
CA GLY A 117 30.86 -8.00 5.89
C GLY A 117 30.51 -8.15 7.37
N ASN A 118 30.75 -7.11 8.19
CA ASN A 118 30.39 -7.11 9.61
C ASN A 118 28.88 -7.25 9.85
N MET A 119 28.04 -6.89 8.88
CA MET A 119 26.58 -6.94 8.99
C MET A 119 25.95 -8.25 8.47
N HIS A 120 26.73 -9.29 8.17
CA HIS A 120 26.25 -10.56 7.58
C HIS A 120 25.13 -11.24 8.38
N SER A 121 25.11 -11.08 9.71
CA SER A 121 24.09 -11.64 10.60
C SER A 121 22.75 -10.89 10.56
N LEU A 122 22.72 -9.68 9.99
CA LEU A 122 21.52 -8.87 9.87
C LEU A 122 20.75 -9.21 8.60
N SER A 123 19.44 -8.97 8.58
CA SER A 123 18.64 -9.14 7.36
C SER A 123 19.08 -8.18 6.25
N GLU A 124 19.01 -8.61 4.99
CA GLU A 124 19.34 -7.80 3.80
C GLU A 124 18.70 -6.41 3.84
N LYS A 125 17.44 -6.33 4.30
CA LYS A 125 16.71 -5.07 4.45
C LYS A 125 17.38 -4.15 5.46
N THR A 126 17.78 -4.67 6.62
CA THR A 126 18.45 -3.90 7.67
C THR A 126 19.83 -3.44 7.21
N GLN A 127 20.59 -4.32 6.55
CA GLN A 127 21.89 -3.98 5.97
C GLN A 127 21.77 -2.80 4.99
N LYS A 128 20.88 -2.91 4.00
CA LYS A 128 20.62 -1.84 3.01
C LYS A 128 20.18 -0.53 3.67
N HIS A 129 19.31 -0.60 4.68
CA HIS A 129 18.82 0.59 5.39
C HIS A 129 19.96 1.31 6.14
N ARG A 130 20.82 0.56 6.85
CA ARG A 130 21.98 1.13 7.55
C ARG A 130 22.97 1.76 6.56
N LEU A 131 23.31 1.05 5.48
CA LEU A 131 24.21 1.56 4.45
C LEU A 131 23.65 2.81 3.76
N SER A 132 22.35 2.84 3.47
CA SER A 132 21.67 4.02 2.93
C SER A 132 21.78 5.22 3.86
N HIS A 133 21.61 5.02 5.17
CA HIS A 133 21.78 6.10 6.16
C HIS A 133 23.22 6.60 6.25
N ILE A 134 24.22 5.70 6.20
CA ILE A 134 25.63 6.09 6.17
C ILE A 134 25.98 6.83 4.88
N LYS A 135 25.51 6.35 3.73
CA LYS A 135 25.66 7.06 2.44
C LYS A 135 25.12 8.48 2.53
N ILE A 136 23.88 8.64 2.99
CA ILE A 136 23.24 9.95 3.11
C ILE A 136 24.02 10.87 4.07
N PHE A 137 24.54 10.32 5.18
CA PHE A 137 25.38 11.05 6.12
C PHE A 137 26.66 11.56 5.45
N PHE A 138 27.34 10.72 4.65
CA PHE A 138 28.55 11.12 3.92
C PHE A 138 28.27 12.11 2.80
N GLU A 139 27.24 11.89 1.99
CA GLU A 139 26.85 12.81 0.91
C GLU A 139 26.53 14.21 1.45
N LEU A 140 25.80 14.28 2.57
CA LEU A 140 25.51 15.56 3.20
C LEU A 140 26.72 16.16 3.91
N GLY A 141 27.57 15.36 4.54
CA GLY A 141 28.81 15.84 5.13
C GLY A 141 29.72 16.49 4.10
N ASN A 142 29.92 15.84 2.95
CA ASN A 142 30.65 16.40 1.81
C ASN A 142 29.98 17.66 1.28
N SER A 143 28.67 17.64 1.02
CA SER A 143 27.94 18.79 0.44
C SER A 143 27.96 20.02 1.35
N ASN A 144 28.05 19.83 2.67
CA ASN A 144 28.12 20.91 3.64
C ASN A 144 29.55 21.26 4.07
N ASN A 145 30.57 20.60 3.51
CA ASN A 145 31.98 20.73 3.88
C ASN A 145 32.27 20.45 5.38
N TRP A 146 31.56 19.48 5.98
CA TRP A 146 31.86 19.04 7.36
C TRP A 146 33.09 18.13 7.41
N PHE A 147 33.29 17.35 6.35
CA PHE A 147 34.40 16.44 6.13
C PHE A 147 34.45 16.09 4.63
N GLN A 148 35.52 15.40 4.21
CA GLN A 148 35.71 14.94 2.83
C GLN A 148 35.91 13.42 2.82
N ILE A 149 35.01 12.70 2.15
CA ILE A 149 35.10 11.24 1.98
C ILE A 149 34.60 10.80 0.59
N SER A 150 35.19 9.76 0.01
CA SER A 150 34.67 9.18 -1.22
C SER A 150 33.32 8.50 -0.99
N THR A 151 32.31 8.82 -1.79
CA THR A 151 31.01 8.12 -1.81
C THR A 151 30.87 7.18 -3.00
N TYR A 152 31.93 7.02 -3.80
CA TYR A 152 31.92 6.20 -5.01
C TYR A 152 31.59 4.73 -4.72
N TRP A 153 32.09 4.20 -3.60
CA TRP A 153 31.79 2.83 -3.14
C TRP A 153 30.28 2.53 -3.08
N PHE A 154 29.42 3.50 -2.78
CA PHE A 154 27.99 3.24 -2.72
C PHE A 154 27.29 3.11 -4.08
N ARG A 155 27.93 3.52 -5.18
CA ARG A 155 27.34 3.44 -6.53
C ARG A 155 27.11 1.98 -6.91
N GLY A 156 25.91 1.66 -7.38
CA GLY A 156 25.51 0.30 -7.80
C GLY A 156 25.28 -0.72 -6.67
N ARG A 157 25.79 -0.50 -5.45
CA ARG A 157 25.68 -1.44 -4.32
C ARG A 157 24.36 -1.33 -3.55
N LEU A 158 23.76 -0.16 -3.55
CA LEU A 158 22.42 0.08 -3.03
C LEU A 158 21.41 0.00 -4.18
N GLY A 159 21.37 -1.14 -4.88
CA GLY A 159 20.38 -1.36 -5.93
C GLY A 159 18.95 -1.17 -5.40
N ASP A 160 18.03 -0.78 -6.29
CA ASP A 160 16.63 -0.57 -5.94
C ASP A 160 16.07 -1.78 -5.21
N ALA A 161 15.36 -1.52 -4.11
CA ALA A 161 14.66 -2.58 -3.39
C ALA A 161 13.53 -3.09 -4.30
N LYS A 162 13.82 -4.07 -5.16
CA LYS A 162 12.78 -4.76 -5.91
C LYS A 162 11.83 -5.43 -4.91
N PRO A 163 10.52 -5.20 -5.00
CA PRO A 163 9.56 -5.84 -4.13
C PRO A 163 9.66 -7.37 -4.30
N LYS A 164 10.06 -8.09 -3.23
CA LYS A 164 9.85 -9.54 -3.18
C LYS A 164 8.33 -9.76 -3.04
N ASN A 165 7.64 -9.94 -4.16
CA ASN A 165 6.18 -10.14 -4.22
C ASN A 165 5.69 -11.47 -3.60
N ASN A 166 6.57 -12.37 -3.20
CA ASN A 166 6.16 -13.77 -3.03
C ASN A 166 5.41 -14.10 -1.73
N LYS A 167 5.26 -13.20 -0.76
CA LYS A 167 4.36 -13.42 0.40
C LYS A 167 3.83 -12.09 0.93
N ILE A 168 2.69 -11.62 0.41
CA ILE A 168 1.97 -10.53 1.08
C ILE A 168 1.52 -11.09 2.43
N ASN A 169 2.15 -10.60 3.51
CA ASN A 169 1.78 -10.97 4.88
C ASN A 169 0.45 -10.27 5.25
N TYR A 170 -0.67 -10.77 4.74
CA TYR A 170 -2.04 -10.45 5.16
C TYR A 170 -2.58 -11.58 6.05
N ILE A 171 -3.70 -11.36 6.73
CA ILE A 171 -4.40 -12.37 7.56
C ILE A 171 -5.22 -13.28 6.64
N PRO A 172 -4.92 -14.59 6.54
CA PRO A 172 -5.68 -15.56 5.74
C PRO A 172 -7.12 -15.74 6.23
N ASN A 173 -7.96 -16.36 5.42
CA ASN A 173 -9.38 -16.56 5.74
C ASN A 173 -9.55 -17.48 6.95
N GLU A 174 -8.71 -18.49 7.08
CA GLU A 174 -8.73 -19.48 8.15
C GLU A 174 -8.45 -18.81 9.50
N VAL A 175 -7.47 -17.90 9.51
CA VAL A 175 -7.14 -17.08 10.68
C VAL A 175 -8.26 -16.05 10.93
N SER A 176 -8.86 -15.48 9.88
CA SER A 176 -10.00 -14.56 10.02
C SER A 176 -11.20 -15.22 10.69
N SER A 177 -11.56 -16.44 10.29
CA SER A 177 -12.66 -17.20 10.89
C SER A 177 -12.39 -17.51 12.37
N GLN A 178 -11.14 -17.85 12.71
CA GLN A 178 -10.73 -18.02 14.11
C GLN A 178 -10.81 -16.71 14.90
N ILE A 179 -10.48 -15.56 14.29
CA ILE A 179 -10.69 -14.25 14.92
C ILE A 179 -12.17 -14.05 15.24
N ASP A 180 -13.07 -14.33 14.28
CA ASP A 180 -14.52 -14.18 14.48
C ASP A 180 -15.04 -15.04 15.64
N ILE A 181 -14.53 -16.26 15.78
CA ILE A 181 -14.88 -17.18 16.88
C ILE A 181 -14.32 -16.65 18.21
N TYR A 182 -13.05 -16.30 18.30
CA TYR A 182 -12.38 -16.05 19.58
C TYR A 182 -12.32 -14.58 20.01
N LEU A 183 -12.88 -13.66 19.21
CA LEU A 183 -12.82 -12.22 19.50
C LEU A 183 -13.36 -11.87 20.89
N TYR A 184 -14.41 -12.56 21.33
CA TYR A 184 -15.07 -12.32 22.62
C TYR A 184 -14.13 -12.53 23.84
N LEU A 185 -13.01 -13.24 23.67
CA LEU A 185 -12.02 -13.49 24.72
C LEU A 185 -11.05 -12.33 24.96
N LEU A 186 -10.95 -11.37 24.01
CA LEU A 186 -10.20 -10.13 24.23
C LEU A 186 -10.95 -9.23 25.20
N ALA A 187 -10.25 -8.37 25.93
CA ALA A 187 -10.92 -7.30 26.67
C ALA A 187 -11.66 -6.35 25.72
N LYS A 188 -12.79 -5.77 26.17
CA LYS A 188 -13.67 -4.93 25.33
C LYS A 188 -12.94 -3.83 24.53
N PRO A 189 -12.00 -3.03 25.12
CA PRO A 189 -11.25 -2.05 24.33
C PRO A 189 -10.42 -2.67 23.19
N LEU A 190 -9.80 -3.83 23.43
CA LEU A 190 -9.01 -4.55 22.42
C LEU A 190 -9.91 -5.17 21.33
N GLN A 191 -11.10 -5.66 21.67
CA GLN A 191 -12.09 -6.12 20.69
C GLN A 191 -12.42 -5.00 19.70
N ARG A 192 -12.76 -3.81 20.22
CA ARG A 192 -13.13 -2.64 19.42
C ARG A 192 -11.97 -2.16 18.55
N MET A 193 -10.74 -2.18 19.06
CA MET A 193 -9.53 -1.90 18.27
C MET A 193 -9.40 -2.85 17.06
N VAL A 194 -9.58 -4.16 17.27
CA VAL A 194 -9.49 -5.17 16.20
C VAL A 194 -10.60 -4.97 15.16
N LEU A 195 -11.83 -4.69 15.60
CA LEU A 195 -12.97 -4.41 14.71
C LEU A 195 -12.71 -3.19 13.82
N LEU A 196 -12.23 -2.09 14.39
CA LEU A 196 -11.89 -0.89 13.63
C LEU A 196 -10.74 -1.14 12.62
N LEU A 197 -9.71 -1.92 13.00
CA LEU A 197 -8.64 -2.27 12.06
C LEU A 197 -9.14 -3.14 10.90
N ARG A 198 -10.04 -4.10 11.16
CA ARG A 198 -10.64 -4.98 10.15
C ARG A 198 -11.57 -4.24 9.19
N ALA A 199 -12.32 -3.25 9.69
CA ALA A 199 -13.25 -2.48 8.87
C ALA A 199 -12.54 -1.38 8.06
N LEU A 200 -11.67 -0.60 8.70
CA LEU A 200 -11.15 0.66 8.14
C LEU A 200 -9.73 0.56 7.57
N GLY A 201 -9.01 -0.52 7.86
CA GLY A 201 -7.63 -0.69 7.44
C GLY A 201 -6.70 0.44 7.93
N LEU A 202 -6.98 0.98 9.13
CA LEU A 202 -6.15 2.02 9.75
C LEU A 202 -4.73 1.53 10.00
N ARG A 203 -3.75 2.44 10.01
CA ARG A 203 -2.43 2.12 10.58
C ARG A 203 -2.61 1.97 12.09
N GLY A 204 -1.89 1.04 12.72
CA GLY A 204 -1.97 0.88 14.18
C GLY A 204 -1.64 2.17 14.94
N SER A 205 -0.73 2.99 14.41
CA SER A 205 -0.41 4.32 14.95
C SER A 205 -1.55 5.35 14.82
N GLU A 206 -2.39 5.22 13.78
CA GLU A 206 -3.58 6.07 13.58
C GLU A 206 -4.67 5.66 14.58
N LEU A 207 -4.91 4.36 14.72
CA LEU A 207 -5.88 3.82 15.68
C LEU A 207 -5.57 4.25 17.12
N LEU A 208 -4.34 4.04 17.57
CA LEU A 208 -3.97 4.27 18.98
C LEU A 208 -3.91 5.77 19.35
N GLN A 209 -3.72 6.66 18.37
CA GLN A 209 -3.70 8.11 18.57
C GLN A 209 -4.98 8.78 18.09
N MET A 210 -6.05 8.01 17.88
CA MET A 210 -7.33 8.55 17.47
C MET A 210 -7.92 9.40 18.60
N ARG A 211 -8.31 10.63 18.25
CA ARG A 211 -8.95 11.60 19.16
C ARG A 211 -10.29 11.08 19.66
N PHE A 212 -10.68 11.48 20.87
CA PHE A 212 -11.98 11.13 21.45
C PHE A 212 -13.14 11.61 20.57
N ASP A 213 -13.04 12.82 20.03
CA ASP A 213 -14.03 13.50 19.19
C ASP A 213 -13.96 13.10 17.70
N CYS A 214 -13.47 11.89 17.40
CA CYS A 214 -13.26 11.43 16.02
C CYS A 214 -14.56 11.18 15.23
N LEU A 215 -15.69 10.92 15.91
CA LEU A 215 -16.95 10.54 15.27
C LEU A 215 -17.79 11.78 14.95
N LYS A 216 -18.20 11.94 13.69
CA LYS A 216 -19.11 13.00 13.24
C LYS A 216 -20.26 12.44 12.41
N GLN A 217 -21.41 13.10 12.46
CA GLN A 217 -22.56 12.78 11.63
C GLN A 217 -22.76 13.90 10.60
N ARG A 218 -22.95 13.53 9.32
CA ARG A 218 -23.33 14.46 8.27
C ARG A 218 -24.78 14.88 8.42
N MET A 219 -25.15 15.99 7.76
CA MET A 219 -26.55 16.39 7.62
C MET A 219 -27.41 15.33 6.91
N SER A 220 -26.82 14.49 6.06
CA SER A 220 -27.50 13.37 5.40
C SER A 220 -27.83 12.20 6.33
N GLY A 221 -27.32 12.21 7.57
CA GLY A 221 -27.44 11.10 8.53
C GLY A 221 -26.28 10.11 8.50
N ASP A 222 -25.41 10.17 7.48
CA ASP A 222 -24.23 9.30 7.35
C ASP A 222 -23.16 9.59 8.41
N TRP A 223 -22.49 8.56 8.89
CA TRP A 223 -21.41 8.68 9.87
C TRP A 223 -20.04 8.78 9.21
N GLU A 224 -19.16 9.56 9.84
CA GLU A 224 -17.78 9.75 9.44
C GLU A 224 -16.83 9.65 10.62
N ILE A 225 -15.64 9.13 10.36
CA ILE A 225 -14.53 9.13 11.29
C ILE A 225 -13.41 10.04 10.81
N HIS A 226 -12.98 10.93 11.69
CA HIS A 226 -11.93 11.93 11.48
C HIS A 226 -10.69 11.52 12.28
N PHE A 227 -9.54 11.46 11.63
CA PHE A 227 -8.29 11.13 12.29
C PHE A 227 -7.09 11.77 11.60
N THR A 228 -6.01 11.93 12.36
CA THR A 228 -4.79 12.57 11.89
C THR A 228 -3.80 11.53 11.35
N ASN A 229 -3.33 11.76 10.13
CA ASN A 229 -2.30 10.94 9.50
C ASN A 229 -0.91 11.48 9.81
N TRP A 230 -0.31 10.93 10.87
CA TRP A 230 1.00 11.31 11.37
C TRP A 230 2.16 11.00 10.42
N LYS A 231 1.96 10.11 9.43
CA LYS A 231 2.98 9.79 8.44
C LYS A 231 3.20 10.94 7.44
N PHE A 232 2.24 11.85 7.29
CA PHE A 232 2.24 12.87 6.24
C PHE A 232 1.82 14.26 6.75
N LYS A 233 2.63 14.87 7.64
CA LYS A 233 2.47 16.27 8.06
C LYS A 233 1.05 16.61 8.55
N GLU A 234 0.47 15.75 9.39
CA GLU A 234 -0.79 16.03 10.09
C GLU A 234 -1.99 16.31 9.16
N ARG A 235 -2.09 15.59 8.03
CA ARG A 235 -3.31 15.62 7.23
C ARG A 235 -4.49 15.04 8.02
N HIS A 236 -5.59 15.77 8.04
CA HIS A 236 -6.86 15.28 8.56
C HIS A 236 -7.52 14.45 7.47
N ASP A 237 -7.55 13.14 7.69
CA ASP A 237 -8.22 12.20 6.80
C ASP A 237 -9.63 11.91 7.36
N VAL A 238 -10.56 11.67 6.44
CA VAL A 238 -11.96 11.38 6.76
C VAL A 238 -12.39 10.11 6.02
N LEU A 239 -13.07 9.22 6.73
CA LEU A 239 -13.66 8.01 6.14
C LEU A 239 -15.15 7.92 6.48
N PRO A 240 -16.01 7.59 5.51
CA PRO A 240 -17.38 7.20 5.81
C PRO A 240 -17.38 5.86 6.56
N ILE A 241 -18.29 5.71 7.52
CA ILE A 241 -18.47 4.48 8.28
C ILE A 241 -19.94 4.09 8.33
N VAL A 242 -20.18 2.79 8.50
CA VAL A 242 -21.53 2.25 8.70
C VAL A 242 -22.03 2.51 10.13
N PRO A 243 -23.34 2.61 10.37
CA PRO A 243 -23.91 2.90 11.68
C PRO A 243 -23.44 1.96 12.79
N GLU A 244 -23.27 0.67 12.50
CA GLU A 244 -22.80 -0.34 13.46
C GLU A 244 -21.40 -0.01 13.99
N LEU A 245 -20.54 0.54 13.13
CA LEU A 245 -19.19 0.96 13.53
C LEU A 245 -19.23 2.25 14.34
N ALA A 246 -20.18 3.14 14.07
CA ALA A 246 -20.42 4.33 14.88
C ALA A 246 -20.84 3.96 16.30
N GLU A 247 -21.71 2.95 16.48
CA GLU A 247 -22.09 2.45 17.80
C GLU A 247 -20.91 1.84 18.55
N ILE A 248 -20.05 1.06 17.89
CA ILE A 248 -18.81 0.55 18.49
C ILE A 248 -17.92 1.69 19.01
N ILE A 249 -17.82 2.79 18.26
CA ILE A 249 -17.05 3.98 18.68
C ILE A 249 -17.71 4.67 19.87
N LYS A 250 -19.04 4.85 19.85
CA LYS A 250 -19.78 5.44 20.97
C LYS A 250 -19.64 4.63 22.25
N GLU A 251 -19.74 3.30 22.18
CA GLU A 251 -19.49 2.44 23.34
C GLU A 251 -18.06 2.61 23.90
N GLN A 252 -17.08 2.81 23.02
CA GLN A 252 -15.71 3.08 23.42
C GLN A 252 -15.57 4.47 24.05
N GLN A 253 -16.24 5.49 23.52
CA GLN A 253 -16.30 6.83 24.13
C GLN A 253 -16.90 6.75 25.55
N THR A 254 -18.01 6.04 25.72
CA THR A 254 -18.62 5.79 27.03
C THR A 254 -17.63 5.13 27.99
N TYR A 255 -16.96 4.06 27.54
CA TYR A 255 -15.93 3.38 28.35
C TYR A 255 -14.83 4.34 28.82
N ILE A 256 -14.31 5.19 27.94
CA ILE A 256 -13.29 6.18 28.30
C ILE A 256 -13.82 7.17 29.34
N ARG A 257 -15.03 7.70 29.15
CA ARG A 257 -15.62 8.66 30.09
C ARG A 257 -15.88 8.05 31.46
N THR A 258 -16.38 6.81 31.51
CA THR A 258 -16.63 6.10 32.77
C THR A 258 -15.36 5.81 33.56
N HIS A 259 -14.24 5.48 32.89
CA HIS A 259 -13.04 5.01 33.58
C HIS A 259 -11.93 6.06 33.73
N LEU A 260 -11.87 7.07 32.86
CA LEU A 260 -10.77 8.05 32.83
C LEU A 260 -11.26 9.51 32.91
N GLY A 261 -12.58 9.76 32.87
CA GLY A 261 -13.15 11.10 32.93
C GLY A 261 -13.02 11.88 31.61
N GLU A 262 -13.22 13.20 31.70
CA GLU A 262 -13.26 14.11 30.55
C GLU A 262 -11.88 14.52 30.04
N ASP A 263 -10.88 14.56 30.93
CA ASP A 263 -9.53 15.03 30.63
C ASP A 263 -8.77 14.13 29.64
N PHE A 264 -9.21 12.88 29.47
CA PHE A 264 -8.57 11.99 28.52
C PHE A 264 -9.04 12.25 27.08
N GLU A 265 -8.09 12.62 26.23
CA GLU A 265 -8.31 13.17 24.90
C GLU A 265 -8.40 12.16 23.75
N TYR A 266 -8.11 10.88 24.01
CA TYR A 266 -8.02 9.84 22.98
C TYR A 266 -9.16 8.83 23.10
N LEU A 267 -9.54 8.22 21.98
CA LEU A 267 -10.56 7.15 21.95
C LEU A 267 -10.09 5.88 22.67
N PHE A 268 -8.77 5.63 22.67
CA PHE A 268 -8.18 4.44 23.27
C PHE A 268 -7.09 4.79 24.27
N CYS A 269 -7.03 4.01 25.35
CA CYS A 269 -6.08 4.18 26.43
C CYS A 269 -5.16 2.94 26.59
N ALA A 270 -4.14 3.09 27.42
CA ALA A 270 -3.24 2.02 27.81
C ALA A 270 -3.87 1.14 28.88
N ASN A 271 -3.40 -0.10 28.95
CA ASN A 271 -3.70 -1.01 30.03
C ASN A 271 -2.66 -0.84 31.16
N THR A 272 -3.04 -1.04 32.42
CA THR A 272 -2.08 -1.08 33.52
C THR A 272 -1.16 -2.31 33.43
N TYR A 273 0.05 -2.22 33.98
CA TYR A 273 1.00 -3.34 33.97
C TYR A 273 0.57 -4.52 34.87
N GLU A 274 -0.31 -4.27 35.84
CA GLU A 274 -0.75 -5.24 36.86
C GLU A 274 -1.89 -6.15 36.39
N SER A 275 -2.55 -5.81 35.29
CA SER A 275 -3.65 -6.61 34.74
C SER A 275 -3.12 -7.66 33.75
N ASN A 276 -3.59 -8.90 33.90
CA ASN A 276 -3.27 -10.05 33.07
C ASN A 276 -3.58 -9.83 31.56
N GLY A 277 -2.66 -9.15 30.88
CA GLY A 277 -2.51 -9.15 29.43
C GLY A 277 -3.74 -8.71 28.64
N PHE A 278 -4.08 -9.51 27.63
CA PHE A 278 -5.16 -9.25 26.66
C PHE A 278 -6.58 -9.55 27.18
N LYS A 279 -6.72 -10.28 28.30
CA LYS A 279 -8.02 -10.68 28.89
C LYS A 279 -8.53 -9.64 29.88
N PHE A 280 -7.65 -9.14 30.75
CA PHE A 280 -8.01 -8.18 31.79
C PHE A 280 -7.49 -6.79 31.43
N PHE A 281 -8.39 -5.82 31.33
CA PHE A 281 -8.05 -4.46 30.93
C PHE A 281 -8.49 -3.45 31.99
N LYS A 282 -7.51 -2.85 32.65
CA LYS A 282 -7.68 -1.74 33.58
C LYS A 282 -7.12 -0.48 32.94
N ALA A 283 -8.00 0.47 32.68
CA ALA A 283 -7.68 1.69 31.96
C ALA A 283 -6.62 2.53 32.71
N LYS A 284 -5.66 3.06 31.94
CA LYS A 284 -4.65 4.01 32.40
C LYS A 284 -4.69 5.22 31.49
N SER A 285 -4.67 6.44 32.07
CA SER A 285 -4.69 7.72 31.34
C SER A 285 -3.39 7.99 30.57
N LYS A 286 -3.10 7.14 29.57
CA LYS A 286 -1.97 7.21 28.63
C LYS A 286 -2.39 6.54 27.33
N VAL A 287 -1.78 6.93 26.21
CA VAL A 287 -1.92 6.20 24.93
C VAL A 287 -1.18 4.86 25.01
N MET A 288 -1.76 3.80 24.48
CA MET A 288 -1.11 2.48 24.42
C MET A 288 0.08 2.50 23.45
N LEU A 289 1.17 1.82 23.82
CA LEU A 289 2.28 1.60 22.90
C LEU A 289 1.89 0.60 21.80
N LEU A 290 2.26 0.87 20.55
CA LEU A 290 1.94 -0.02 19.44
C LEU A 290 2.54 -1.43 19.61
N GLN A 291 3.74 -1.51 20.19
CA GLN A 291 4.37 -2.78 20.53
C GLN A 291 3.54 -3.55 21.56
N GLN A 292 2.99 -2.85 22.56
CA GLN A 292 2.15 -3.47 23.58
C GLN A 292 0.85 -4.04 22.99
N PHE A 293 0.22 -3.30 22.08
CA PHE A 293 -0.95 -3.80 21.35
C PHE A 293 -0.64 -5.08 20.57
N ASN A 294 0.47 -5.11 19.82
CA ASN A 294 0.88 -6.32 19.11
C ASN A 294 1.22 -7.47 20.07
N ILE A 295 1.81 -7.21 21.23
CA ILE A 295 2.05 -8.24 22.27
C ILE A 295 0.72 -8.84 22.73
N TYR A 296 -0.29 -8.01 23.03
CA TYR A 296 -1.60 -8.52 23.45
C TYR A 296 -2.27 -9.37 22.37
N LEU A 297 -2.18 -8.99 21.10
CA LEU A 297 -2.71 -9.82 20.00
C LEU A 297 -2.00 -11.17 19.90
N ASN A 298 -0.69 -11.23 20.11
CA ASN A 298 0.07 -12.47 20.03
C ASN A 298 -0.16 -13.36 21.26
N GLN A 299 -0.26 -12.79 22.47
CA GLN A 299 -0.66 -13.54 23.67
C GLN A 299 -2.08 -14.12 23.53
N TRP A 300 -2.98 -13.37 22.92
CA TRP A 300 -4.32 -13.84 22.61
C TRP A 300 -4.31 -15.00 21.61
N ALA A 301 -3.52 -14.87 20.54
CA ALA A 301 -3.33 -15.93 19.55
C ALA A 301 -2.77 -17.21 20.17
N GLU A 302 -1.76 -17.08 21.04
CA GLU A 302 -1.18 -18.19 21.80
C GLU A 302 -2.24 -18.85 22.69
N SER A 303 -3.00 -18.07 23.45
CA SER A 303 -4.02 -18.61 24.37
C SER A 303 -5.18 -19.29 23.67
N CYS A 304 -5.50 -18.92 22.42
CA CYS A 304 -6.60 -19.51 21.65
C CYS A 304 -6.08 -20.49 20.58
N ASN A 305 -4.77 -20.74 20.54
CA ASN A 305 -4.09 -21.55 19.53
C ASN A 305 -4.48 -21.18 18.08
N ILE A 306 -4.45 -19.88 17.77
CA ILE A 306 -4.82 -19.38 16.44
C ILE A 306 -3.70 -19.72 15.45
N CYS A 307 -3.99 -20.58 14.49
CA CYS A 307 -2.99 -21.11 13.55
C CYS A 307 -3.35 -20.86 12.08
N ASP A 308 -2.34 -20.85 11.21
CA ASP A 308 -2.53 -20.93 9.77
C ASP A 308 -2.87 -22.36 9.28
N GLU A 309 -3.10 -22.52 7.98
CA GLU A 309 -3.38 -23.80 7.32
C GLU A 309 -2.31 -24.88 7.60
N SER A 310 -1.06 -24.49 7.88
CA SER A 310 0.02 -25.42 8.19
C SER A 310 0.05 -25.86 9.66
N GLY A 311 -0.91 -25.40 10.47
CA GLY A 311 -0.95 -25.65 11.91
C GLY A 311 0.05 -24.80 12.69
N LYS A 312 0.70 -23.82 12.06
CA LYS A 312 1.67 -22.94 12.72
C LYS A 312 0.96 -21.77 13.39
N LEU A 313 1.32 -21.50 14.64
CA LEU A 313 0.79 -20.38 15.40
C LEU A 313 0.98 -19.05 14.65
N TRP A 314 -0.12 -18.32 14.49
CA TRP A 314 -0.13 -17.07 13.75
C TRP A 314 0.48 -15.93 14.56
N LYS A 315 1.44 -15.21 13.94
CA LYS A 315 2.06 -14.02 14.54
C LYS A 315 1.41 -12.76 14.01
N PHE A 316 0.64 -12.11 14.88
CA PHE A 316 -0.06 -10.86 14.58
C PHE A 316 0.86 -9.64 14.61
N THR A 317 0.60 -8.76 13.65
CA THR A 317 1.04 -7.36 13.62
C THR A 317 -0.16 -6.52 13.19
N SER A 318 -0.37 -5.36 13.83
CA SER A 318 -1.45 -4.43 13.47
C SER A 318 -1.49 -4.06 11.98
N HIS A 319 -0.34 -4.09 11.29
CA HIS A 319 -0.26 -3.78 9.86
C HIS A 319 -0.85 -4.88 8.96
N GLN A 320 -0.93 -6.14 9.41
CA GLN A 320 -1.56 -7.21 8.64
C GLN A 320 -3.04 -6.94 8.39
N PHE A 321 -3.79 -6.39 9.35
CA PHE A 321 -5.23 -6.06 9.15
C PHE A 321 -5.43 -5.12 7.97
N ARG A 322 -4.61 -4.08 7.88
CA ARG A 322 -4.63 -3.13 6.76
C ARG A 322 -4.32 -3.80 5.42
N ARG A 323 -3.39 -4.76 5.40
CA ARG A 323 -3.11 -5.57 4.21
C ARG A 323 -4.29 -6.46 3.86
N THR A 324 -4.95 -7.07 4.84
CA THR A 324 -6.16 -7.87 4.62
C THR A 324 -7.28 -7.04 4.01
N VAL A 325 -7.51 -5.80 4.48
CA VAL A 325 -8.50 -4.89 3.86
C VAL A 325 -8.16 -4.61 2.39
N ALA A 326 -6.89 -4.31 2.10
CA ALA A 326 -6.43 -4.08 0.73
C ALA A 326 -6.61 -5.31 -0.17
N THR A 327 -6.20 -6.50 0.32
CA THR A 327 -6.39 -7.77 -0.36
C THR A 327 -7.87 -8.05 -0.59
N LYS A 328 -8.73 -7.86 0.42
CA LYS A 328 -10.18 -8.10 0.30
C LYS A 328 -10.80 -7.20 -0.78
N MET A 329 -10.57 -5.88 -0.71
CA MET A 329 -11.07 -4.94 -1.72
C MET A 329 -10.56 -5.27 -3.12
N THR A 330 -9.30 -5.71 -3.26
CA THR A 330 -8.74 -6.13 -4.54
C THR A 330 -9.50 -7.34 -5.10
N ASN A 331 -9.77 -8.34 -4.25
CA ASN A 331 -10.46 -9.56 -4.65
C ASN A 331 -11.97 -9.39 -4.85
N GLU A 332 -12.55 -8.32 -4.33
CA GLU A 332 -13.93 -7.87 -4.60
C GLU A 332 -14.03 -7.00 -5.87
N GLY A 333 -12.93 -6.82 -6.62
CA GLY A 333 -12.92 -6.08 -7.88
C GLY A 333 -12.87 -4.56 -7.73
N VAL A 334 -12.58 -4.03 -6.53
CA VAL A 334 -12.44 -2.59 -6.31
C VAL A 334 -11.21 -2.08 -7.08
N ARG A 335 -11.41 -1.03 -7.89
CA ARG A 335 -10.33 -0.42 -8.68
C ARG A 335 -9.16 0.01 -7.79
N GLN A 336 -7.94 -0.31 -8.19
CA GLN A 336 -6.72 -0.03 -7.41
C GLN A 336 -6.60 1.43 -6.96
N TYR A 337 -6.99 2.39 -7.81
CA TYR A 337 -7.02 3.82 -7.46
C TYR A 337 -7.95 4.13 -6.28
N ILE A 338 -9.11 3.48 -6.20
CA ILE A 338 -10.06 3.65 -5.10
C ILE A 338 -9.48 3.05 -3.82
N ILE A 339 -8.87 1.85 -3.88
CA ILE A 339 -8.18 1.24 -2.74
C ILE A 339 -7.03 2.13 -2.25
N GLN A 340 -6.26 2.71 -3.18
CA GLN A 340 -5.17 3.63 -2.87
C GLN A 340 -5.67 4.86 -2.10
N ARG A 341 -6.78 5.46 -2.54
CA ARG A 341 -7.41 6.60 -1.84
C ARG A 341 -8.00 6.19 -0.50
N TYR A 342 -8.75 5.09 -0.47
CA TYR A 342 -9.35 4.56 0.76
C TYR A 342 -8.27 4.33 1.81
N LEU A 343 -7.17 3.66 1.47
CA LEU A 343 -6.08 3.39 2.38
C LEU A 343 -5.17 4.60 2.62
N ARG A 344 -5.28 5.70 1.87
CA ARG A 344 -4.44 6.90 2.04
C ARG A 344 -2.96 6.58 1.70
N HIS A 345 -2.76 6.02 0.50
CA HIS A 345 -1.45 5.75 -0.10
C HIS A 345 -1.03 6.90 -1.04
N HIS A 346 0.17 7.43 -0.84
CA HIS A 346 0.73 8.53 -1.66
C HIS A 346 1.23 8.09 -3.05
N SER A 347 1.67 6.84 -3.24
CA SER A 347 2.12 6.35 -4.54
C SER A 347 1.48 5.01 -4.90
N PRO A 348 1.28 4.71 -6.20
CA PRO A 348 0.87 3.40 -6.68
C PRO A 348 1.85 2.29 -6.33
N ASP A 349 3.15 2.58 -6.17
CA ASP A 349 4.13 1.56 -5.75
C ASP A 349 3.83 1.02 -4.35
N MET A 350 3.24 1.85 -3.48
CA MET A 350 2.75 1.41 -2.20
C MET A 350 1.51 0.51 -2.30
N MET A 351 0.87 0.31 -3.47
CA MET A 351 -0.20 -0.68 -3.67
C MET A 351 0.34 -2.06 -4.04
N GLN A 352 1.46 -2.15 -4.78
CA GLN A 352 2.05 -3.44 -5.18
C GLN A 352 2.38 -4.34 -3.96
N HIS A 353 2.56 -3.75 -2.78
CA HIS A 353 2.81 -4.47 -1.53
C HIS A 353 1.57 -4.98 -0.78
N TYR A 354 0.35 -4.65 -1.25
CA TYR A 354 -0.89 -4.82 -0.48
C TYR A 354 -1.97 -5.62 -1.20
N ALA A 355 -1.95 -5.67 -2.52
CA ALA A 355 -2.98 -6.32 -3.33
C ALA A 355 -2.48 -7.68 -3.82
N HIS A 356 -2.88 -8.76 -3.14
CA HIS A 356 -2.71 -10.11 -3.67
C HIS A 356 -3.99 -10.53 -4.38
N ILE A 357 -3.94 -10.80 -5.67
CA ILE A 357 -5.06 -11.43 -6.37
C ILE A 357 -5.04 -12.91 -5.98
N LEU A 358 -6.08 -13.39 -5.33
CA LEU A 358 -6.21 -14.79 -4.95
C LEU A 358 -6.29 -15.65 -6.22
N PRO A 359 -5.68 -16.85 -6.25
CA PRO A 359 -5.77 -17.74 -7.41
C PRO A 359 -7.21 -18.04 -7.82
N SER A 360 -8.14 -18.13 -6.86
CA SER A 360 -9.56 -18.33 -7.11
C SER A 360 -10.22 -17.12 -7.77
N THR A 361 -9.91 -15.89 -7.34
CA THR A 361 -10.41 -14.67 -8.00
C THR A 361 -9.81 -14.50 -9.38
N PHE A 362 -8.51 -14.75 -9.52
CA PHE A 362 -7.85 -14.75 -10.83
C PHE A 362 -8.46 -15.79 -11.76
N LYS A 363 -8.70 -17.01 -11.26
CA LYS A 363 -9.39 -18.07 -12.01
C LYS A 363 -10.80 -17.66 -12.40
N LYS A 364 -11.59 -17.06 -11.50
CA LYS A 364 -12.94 -16.55 -11.80
C LYS A 364 -12.94 -15.41 -12.81
N GLU A 365 -12.01 -14.46 -12.72
CA GLU A 365 -11.89 -13.39 -13.72
C GLU A 365 -11.44 -13.95 -15.06
N ILE A 366 -10.48 -14.88 -15.07
CA ILE A 366 -10.06 -15.59 -16.28
C ILE A 366 -11.22 -16.41 -16.84
N GLU A 367 -11.99 -17.13 -16.03
CA GLU A 367 -13.18 -17.89 -16.45
C GLU A 367 -14.29 -16.96 -16.94
N GLY A 368 -14.43 -15.76 -16.37
CA GLY A 368 -15.35 -14.73 -16.86
C GLY A 368 -14.91 -14.15 -18.20
N LEU A 369 -13.60 -13.97 -18.41
CA LEU A 369 -13.00 -13.55 -19.68
C LEU A 369 -12.97 -14.69 -20.72
N HIS A 370 -12.89 -15.95 -20.26
CA HIS A 370 -12.89 -17.17 -21.05
C HIS A 370 -14.27 -17.85 -21.10
N LYS A 371 -15.34 -17.23 -20.58
CA LYS A 371 -16.70 -17.60 -20.99
C LYS A 371 -16.67 -17.39 -22.49
N ARG A 372 -16.52 -18.50 -23.22
CA ARG A 372 -16.48 -18.55 -24.67
C ARG A 372 -17.85 -18.04 -25.10
N LYS A 373 -17.99 -16.72 -25.25
CA LYS A 373 -19.16 -16.17 -25.91
C LYS A 373 -19.15 -16.79 -27.29
N LYS A 374 -20.29 -17.33 -27.71
CA LYS A 374 -20.38 -17.92 -29.03
C LYS A 374 -20.16 -16.81 -30.05
N ILE A 375 -19.03 -16.85 -30.74
CA ILE A 375 -18.70 -15.88 -31.78
C ILE A 375 -19.22 -16.44 -33.09
N VAL A 376 -20.08 -15.69 -33.76
CA VAL A 376 -20.59 -16.03 -35.09
C VAL A 376 -20.02 -15.07 -36.13
N ASP A 377 -19.88 -15.55 -37.37
CA ASP A 377 -19.65 -14.68 -38.51
C ASP A 377 -20.96 -14.11 -39.08
N VAL A 378 -20.83 -13.35 -40.17
CA VAL A 378 -21.94 -12.74 -40.91
C VAL A 378 -22.95 -13.75 -41.48
N THR A 379 -22.57 -15.02 -41.60
CA THR A 379 -23.44 -16.09 -42.08
C THR A 379 -24.16 -16.81 -40.93
N GLY A 380 -23.82 -16.50 -39.68
CA GLY A 380 -24.34 -17.18 -38.50
C GLY A 380 -23.61 -18.48 -38.16
N LEU A 381 -22.47 -18.77 -38.80
CA LEU A 381 -21.65 -19.94 -38.46
C LEU A 381 -20.75 -19.62 -37.25
N GLU A 382 -20.62 -20.59 -36.34
CA GLU A 382 -19.74 -20.46 -35.18
C GLU A 382 -18.27 -20.49 -35.60
N VAL A 383 -17.51 -19.50 -35.14
CA VAL A 383 -16.08 -19.38 -35.43
C VAL A 383 -15.28 -19.61 -34.16
N SER A 384 -14.56 -20.72 -34.10
CA SER A 384 -13.59 -20.98 -33.04
C SER A 384 -12.32 -20.14 -33.27
N ILE A 385 -11.98 -19.27 -32.32
CA ILE A 385 -10.65 -18.65 -32.25
C ILE A 385 -9.70 -19.67 -31.62
N SER A 386 -9.43 -20.78 -32.29
CA SER A 386 -8.45 -21.77 -31.85
C SER A 386 -7.15 -21.57 -32.63
N ASN A 387 -6.06 -21.30 -31.89
CA ASN A 387 -4.72 -21.48 -32.40
C ASN A 387 -4.02 -22.53 -31.51
N PRO A 388 -3.77 -23.76 -32.02
CA PRO A 388 -3.28 -24.88 -31.20
C PRO A 388 -1.86 -24.71 -30.63
N GLU A 389 -1.05 -23.79 -31.17
CA GLU A 389 0.35 -23.61 -30.73
C GLU A 389 0.53 -22.71 -29.49
N ILE A 390 -0.53 -22.08 -28.98
CA ILE A 390 -0.48 -20.99 -27.98
C ILE A 390 -1.11 -21.41 -26.65
N GLU A 391 -0.98 -22.68 -26.27
CA GLU A 391 -1.62 -23.23 -25.08
C GLU A 391 -0.77 -23.05 -23.80
N ASN A 392 0.52 -22.72 -23.93
CA ASN A 392 1.46 -22.75 -22.80
C ASN A 392 1.84 -21.40 -22.18
N ASP A 393 1.43 -20.26 -22.74
CA ASP A 393 1.74 -18.95 -22.16
C ASP A 393 0.50 -18.06 -22.00
N ILE A 394 0.08 -17.89 -20.74
CA ILE A 394 -1.14 -17.19 -20.32
C ILE A 394 -0.97 -15.66 -20.46
N GLU A 395 0.26 -15.12 -20.33
CA GLU A 395 0.53 -13.69 -20.47
C GLU A 395 0.49 -13.25 -21.94
N LEU A 396 1.02 -14.06 -22.86
CA LEU A 396 0.88 -13.85 -24.31
C LEU A 396 -0.58 -13.92 -24.77
N ARG A 397 -1.40 -14.75 -24.11
CA ARG A 397 -2.85 -14.87 -24.32
C ARG A 397 -3.59 -13.59 -23.93
N TRP A 398 -3.26 -13.02 -22.77
CA TRP A 398 -3.77 -11.73 -22.28
C TRP A 398 -3.34 -10.57 -23.19
N LEU A 399 -2.09 -10.57 -23.66
CA LEU A 399 -1.56 -9.52 -24.53
C LEU A 399 -2.23 -9.53 -25.91
N ARG A 400 -2.53 -10.71 -26.47
CA ARG A 400 -3.24 -10.83 -27.76
C ARG A 400 -4.75 -10.66 -27.66
N SER A 401 -5.42 -11.02 -26.56
CA SER A 401 -6.84 -10.67 -26.38
C SER A 401 -7.06 -9.15 -26.25
N LYS A 402 -6.02 -8.43 -25.78
CA LYS A 402 -5.94 -6.96 -25.79
C LYS A 402 -5.40 -6.37 -27.10
N MET A 403 -4.85 -7.16 -28.02
CA MET A 403 -4.58 -6.73 -29.41
C MET A 403 -5.92 -6.70 -30.14
N GLN A 404 -6.62 -5.60 -29.93
CA GLN A 404 -8.06 -5.49 -30.09
C GLN A 404 -8.56 -5.85 -31.49
N PRO A 405 -9.64 -6.65 -31.61
CA PRO A 405 -10.54 -6.45 -32.73
C PRO A 405 -11.11 -5.03 -32.65
N LYS A 406 -11.15 -4.32 -33.76
CA LYS A 406 -11.68 -2.95 -33.78
C LYS A 406 -13.19 -3.01 -33.55
N ALA A 407 -13.66 -2.40 -32.46
CA ALA A 407 -15.09 -2.29 -32.18
C ALA A 407 -15.79 -1.53 -33.31
N LEU A 408 -16.93 -2.05 -33.75
CA LEU A 408 -17.78 -1.46 -34.80
C LEU A 408 -19.08 -0.95 -34.17
N ALA A 409 -19.94 -0.31 -34.96
CA ALA A 409 -21.26 0.13 -34.49
C ALA A 409 -22.15 -1.05 -34.03
N MET A 410 -21.87 -2.24 -34.54
CA MET A 410 -22.42 -3.52 -34.13
C MET A 410 -21.29 -4.53 -34.31
N GLY A 411 -21.04 -5.42 -33.34
CA GLY A 411 -19.96 -6.40 -33.40
C GLY A 411 -18.53 -5.85 -33.42
N PHE A 412 -17.61 -6.68 -33.92
CA PHE A 412 -16.19 -6.34 -33.96
C PHE A 412 -15.47 -6.88 -35.21
N CYS A 413 -14.35 -6.25 -35.56
CA CYS A 413 -13.53 -6.64 -36.70
C CYS A 413 -12.34 -7.52 -36.28
N ALA A 414 -12.30 -8.77 -36.72
CA ALA A 414 -11.21 -9.72 -36.48
C ALA A 414 -10.08 -9.66 -37.54
N ARG A 415 -9.98 -8.57 -38.30
CA ARG A 415 -8.93 -8.40 -39.32
C ARG A 415 -7.55 -8.21 -38.64
N PRO A 416 -6.50 -8.96 -39.01
CA PRO A 416 -5.16 -8.77 -38.45
C PRO A 416 -4.63 -7.35 -38.66
N GLN A 417 -4.11 -6.73 -37.60
CA GLN A 417 -3.57 -5.35 -37.64
C GLN A 417 -2.31 -5.19 -38.49
N LEU A 418 -1.65 -6.30 -38.85
CA LEU A 418 -0.47 -6.32 -39.74
C LEU A 418 -0.84 -6.08 -41.22
N LEU A 419 -2.13 -6.12 -41.57
CA LEU A 419 -2.60 -5.84 -42.92
C LEU A 419 -2.80 -4.33 -43.13
N LYS A 420 -2.70 -3.87 -44.38
CA LYS A 420 -3.02 -2.48 -44.78
C LYS A 420 -4.41 -2.06 -44.23
N PRO A 421 -4.67 -0.74 -44.02
CA PRO A 421 -5.97 -0.23 -43.56
C PRO A 421 -7.16 -0.78 -44.37
N CYS A 422 -8.34 -0.89 -43.73
CA CYS A 422 -9.53 -1.41 -44.39
C CYS A 422 -9.96 -0.50 -45.57
N PRO A 423 -10.10 -1.04 -46.80
CA PRO A 423 -10.54 -0.25 -47.95
C PRO A 423 -12.06 0.00 -47.95
N HIS A 424 -12.83 -0.72 -47.12
CA HIS A 424 -14.30 -0.67 -47.09
C HIS A 424 -14.80 -0.32 -45.67
N ALA A 425 -14.61 0.93 -45.26
CA ALA A 425 -15.20 1.43 -44.03
C ALA A 425 -16.74 1.34 -44.12
N ASN A 426 -17.39 0.86 -43.04
CA ASN A 426 -18.85 0.75 -42.89
C ASN A 426 -19.58 -0.32 -43.73
N ALA A 427 -18.89 -1.19 -44.47
CA ALA A 427 -19.49 -2.32 -45.20
C ALA A 427 -19.29 -3.66 -44.46
N CYS A 428 -19.52 -3.67 -43.13
CA CYS A 428 -19.12 -4.81 -42.28
C CYS A 428 -20.09 -6.00 -42.39
N MET A 429 -21.36 -5.77 -42.72
CA MET A 429 -22.40 -6.79 -42.90
C MET A 429 -22.21 -7.69 -44.13
N ASP A 430 -21.14 -7.47 -44.90
CA ASP A 430 -20.71 -8.33 -46.01
C ASP A 430 -19.24 -8.74 -45.89
N CYS A 431 -18.61 -8.47 -44.73
CA CYS A 431 -17.19 -8.66 -44.53
C CYS A 431 -16.88 -10.00 -43.84
N GLN A 432 -15.99 -10.79 -44.43
CA GLN A 432 -15.51 -12.07 -43.86
C GLN A 432 -14.79 -11.94 -42.51
N HIS A 433 -14.36 -10.73 -42.12
CA HIS A 433 -13.69 -10.45 -40.84
C HIS A 433 -14.66 -9.93 -39.78
N PHE A 434 -15.94 -9.79 -40.11
CA PHE A 434 -16.96 -9.33 -39.18
C PHE A 434 -17.36 -10.45 -38.23
N ARG A 435 -17.44 -10.13 -36.95
CA ARG A 435 -17.73 -11.08 -35.88
C ARG A 435 -18.73 -10.45 -34.91
N LEU A 436 -19.62 -11.28 -34.39
CA LEU A 436 -20.67 -10.91 -33.46
C LEU A 436 -20.68 -11.89 -32.30
N ASP A 437 -21.07 -11.41 -31.12
CA ASP A 437 -21.29 -12.24 -29.94
C ASP A 437 -22.63 -11.95 -29.26
N GLU A 438 -22.91 -12.63 -28.15
CA GLU A 438 -24.17 -12.50 -27.41
C GLU A 438 -24.46 -11.07 -26.92
N ASP A 439 -23.45 -10.22 -26.69
CA ASP A 439 -23.67 -8.84 -26.29
C ASP A 439 -24.28 -7.99 -27.42
N ASP A 440 -24.15 -8.43 -28.67
CA ASP A 440 -24.69 -7.74 -29.85
C ASP A 440 -26.17 -8.04 -30.10
N LEU A 441 -26.77 -9.02 -29.40
CA LEU A 441 -28.17 -9.43 -29.57
C LEU A 441 -29.16 -8.26 -29.50
N PRO A 442 -29.12 -7.34 -28.49
CA PRO A 442 -30.04 -6.21 -28.45
C PRO A 442 -29.94 -5.30 -29.68
N THR A 443 -28.72 -5.08 -30.16
CA THR A 443 -28.45 -4.24 -31.35
C THR A 443 -28.94 -4.92 -32.62
N LEU A 444 -28.73 -6.22 -32.75
CA LEU A 444 -29.22 -7.03 -33.88
C LEU A 444 -30.74 -7.05 -33.94
N THR A 445 -31.41 -7.24 -32.80
CA THR A 445 -32.88 -7.22 -32.71
C THR A 445 -33.44 -5.85 -33.08
N GLN A 446 -32.84 -4.77 -32.57
CA GLN A 446 -33.25 -3.41 -32.92
C GLN A 446 -33.06 -3.13 -34.42
N HIS A 447 -31.99 -3.66 -35.03
CA HIS A 447 -31.76 -3.52 -36.46
C HIS A 447 -32.80 -4.30 -37.29
N LEU A 448 -33.18 -5.50 -36.85
CA LEU A 448 -34.23 -6.29 -37.48
C LEU A 448 -35.59 -5.57 -37.43
N GLU A 449 -35.98 -5.02 -36.28
CA GLU A 449 -37.23 -4.25 -36.13
C GLU A 449 -37.26 -3.02 -37.05
N ARG A 450 -36.11 -2.36 -37.24
CA ARG A 450 -35.99 -1.22 -38.15
C ARG A 450 -36.16 -1.66 -39.61
N ASN A 451 -35.57 -2.78 -40.00
CA ASN A 451 -35.70 -3.32 -41.36
C ASN A 451 -37.15 -3.71 -41.67
N GLN A 452 -37.86 -4.32 -40.72
CA GLN A 452 -39.27 -4.67 -40.88
C GLN A 452 -40.15 -3.44 -41.15
N LYS A 453 -39.95 -2.34 -40.42
CA LYS A 453 -40.66 -1.07 -40.66
C LYS A 453 -40.33 -0.48 -42.04
N LEU A 454 -39.06 -0.53 -42.45
CA LEU A 454 -38.63 -0.06 -43.78
C LEU A 454 -39.19 -0.93 -44.90
N LYS A 455 -39.37 -2.24 -44.66
CA LYS A 455 -40.00 -3.16 -45.60
C LYS A 455 -41.45 -2.77 -45.83
N GLU A 456 -42.23 -2.61 -44.76
CA GLU A 456 -43.65 -2.19 -44.84
C GLU A 456 -43.83 -0.83 -45.57
N GLU A 457 -42.90 0.10 -45.36
CA GLU A 457 -42.90 1.40 -46.07
C GLU A 457 -42.53 1.23 -47.56
N SER A 458 -41.51 0.42 -47.86
CA SER A 458 -41.06 0.17 -49.24
C SER A 458 -42.10 -0.60 -50.06
N GLU A 459 -42.88 -1.50 -49.43
CA GLU A 459 -44.01 -2.20 -50.06
C GLU A 459 -45.13 -1.23 -50.44
N ARG A 460 -45.45 -0.28 -49.53
CA ARG A 460 -46.46 0.76 -49.79
C ARG A 460 -46.05 1.71 -50.91
N LEU A 461 -44.75 2.01 -51.02
CA LEU A 461 -44.21 2.95 -52.02
C LEU A 461 -43.79 2.29 -53.34
N GLY A 462 -43.79 0.95 -53.42
CA GLY A 462 -43.44 0.22 -54.65
C GLY A 462 -41.94 0.18 -54.97
N TYR A 463 -41.06 0.28 -53.97
CA TYR A 463 -39.60 0.28 -54.17
C TYR A 463 -39.02 -1.13 -54.31
N ILE A 464 -39.24 -1.75 -55.47
CA ILE A 464 -38.89 -3.16 -55.77
C ILE A 464 -37.41 -3.49 -55.50
N ARG A 465 -36.48 -2.58 -55.86
CA ARG A 465 -35.04 -2.81 -55.64
C ARG A 465 -34.67 -2.80 -54.16
N GLN A 466 -35.19 -1.83 -53.42
CA GLN A 466 -34.92 -1.66 -52.00
C GLN A 466 -35.53 -2.80 -51.19
N LEU A 467 -36.70 -3.30 -51.58
CA LEU A 467 -37.32 -4.49 -50.97
C LEU A 467 -36.40 -5.69 -51.03
N LYS A 468 -35.80 -5.97 -52.20
CA LYS A 468 -34.89 -7.10 -52.37
C LYS A 468 -33.65 -6.99 -51.49
N GLU A 469 -33.11 -5.78 -51.31
CA GLU A 469 -31.96 -5.53 -50.42
C GLU A 469 -32.34 -5.71 -48.95
N ILE A 470 -33.49 -5.17 -48.53
CA ILE A 470 -34.01 -5.32 -47.15
C ILE A 470 -34.28 -6.80 -46.82
N GLU A 471 -34.89 -7.56 -47.72
CA GLU A 471 -35.17 -9.00 -47.51
C GLU A 471 -33.90 -9.83 -47.34
N GLN A 472 -32.85 -9.50 -48.08
CA GLN A 472 -31.55 -10.17 -47.95
C GLN A 472 -30.90 -9.88 -46.60
N ASP A 473 -30.98 -8.64 -46.12
CA ASP A 473 -30.43 -8.24 -44.83
C ASP A 473 -31.24 -8.79 -43.64
N GLU A 474 -32.58 -8.83 -43.73
CA GLU A 474 -33.44 -9.48 -42.75
C GLU A 474 -33.09 -10.98 -42.61
N ALA A 475 -32.91 -11.68 -43.73
CA ALA A 475 -32.56 -13.10 -43.72
C ALA A 475 -31.22 -13.35 -43.00
N LYS A 476 -30.21 -12.51 -43.22
CA LYS A 476 -28.92 -12.57 -42.52
C LYS A 476 -29.08 -12.33 -41.01
N LEU A 477 -29.79 -11.25 -40.63
CA LEU A 477 -30.01 -10.89 -39.23
C LEU A 477 -30.76 -11.99 -38.47
N ILE A 478 -31.82 -12.55 -39.05
CA ILE A 478 -32.58 -13.66 -38.45
C ILE A 478 -31.67 -14.87 -38.24
N ASN A 479 -30.80 -15.20 -39.19
CA ASN A 479 -29.92 -16.35 -39.06
C ASN A 479 -28.87 -16.14 -37.95
N ILE A 480 -28.26 -14.95 -37.90
CA ILE A 480 -27.30 -14.57 -36.87
C ILE A 480 -27.93 -14.62 -35.48
N ILE A 481 -29.11 -14.00 -35.32
CA ILE A 481 -29.84 -13.96 -34.04
C ILE A 481 -30.17 -15.38 -33.57
N LYS A 482 -30.74 -16.22 -34.45
CA LYS A 482 -31.02 -17.63 -34.13
C LYS A 482 -29.76 -18.39 -33.71
N SER A 483 -28.65 -18.18 -34.40
CA SER A 483 -27.38 -18.83 -34.07
C SER A 483 -26.83 -18.42 -32.70
N LEU A 484 -27.02 -17.16 -32.30
CA LEU A 484 -26.62 -16.65 -31.00
C LEU A 484 -27.60 -17.06 -29.87
N GLU A 485 -28.91 -17.10 -30.14
CA GLU A 485 -29.94 -17.51 -29.17
C GLU A 485 -29.91 -19.00 -28.83
N ASN A 486 -29.63 -19.86 -29.82
CA ASN A 486 -29.51 -21.32 -29.64
C ASN A 486 -28.30 -21.74 -28.77
N ALA A 487 -27.51 -20.80 -28.24
CA ALA A 487 -26.41 -21.06 -27.32
C ALA A 487 -26.84 -21.13 -25.84
N ASN A 488 -28.08 -20.72 -25.53
CA ASN A 488 -28.62 -20.67 -24.15
C ASN A 488 -29.38 -21.96 -23.72
N GLY A 489 -29.18 -23.08 -24.43
CA GLY A 489 -29.80 -24.38 -24.16
C GLY A 489 -28.88 -25.35 -23.45
#